data_AF-A0AAV2IXF1-F1
#
_entry.id   AF-A0AAV2IXF1-F1
#
_cell.length_a   1.000
_cell.length_b   1.000
_cell.length_c   1.000
_cell.angle_alpha   90.00
_cell.angle_beta   90.00
_cell.angle_gamma   90.00
#
_symmetry.space_group_name_H-M   'P 1'
#
loop_
_entity.id
_entity.type
_entity.pdbx_description
1 polymer ?
#
loop_
_entity_poly.entity_id
_entity_poly.type
_entity_poly.pdbx_seq_one_letter_code
_entity_poly.pdbx_strand_id
1 'polypeptide(L)'
;MQVISCLSEVDTFIKRVEDESHSKYVCVSVDRGFTKEDWQPLPKNRVYWQWSGGGGSPSIEFTGVPFMFVGGKRLGCHRGKDRAVAQKKKYAAEKAKKMMDDETIVSQTSLSQYTKKVGCPATICISKIAMFPKFRLGDNKERTRKKASKALKQALQQDPVVWETCFVLTHHKEHSGHERDEVIVAKKKRRKRLKNIETEATLHEMPFHVVPLQVSDCESE
;
A
#
# COMPACT_ATOMS: atom_id res chain seq x y z
N MET A 1 19.47 -15.20 2.71
CA MET A 1 19.18 -14.57 4.01
C MET A 1 20.39 -13.76 4.39
N GLN A 2 20.23 -12.52 4.84
CA GLN A 2 21.34 -11.70 5.33
C GLN A 2 21.04 -11.27 6.75
N VAL A 3 22.01 -11.41 7.66
CA VAL A 3 21.93 -10.91 9.05
C VAL A 3 22.86 -9.71 9.15
N ILE A 4 22.34 -8.60 9.65
CA ILE A 4 23.01 -7.30 9.74
C ILE A 4 22.88 -6.78 11.16
N SER A 5 23.93 -6.14 11.70
CA SER A 5 23.95 -5.71 13.11
C SER A 5 23.54 -4.26 13.33
N CYS A 6 23.44 -3.44 12.27
CA CYS A 6 23.10 -2.02 12.40
C CYS A 6 22.06 -1.55 11.37
N LEU A 7 21.36 -0.46 11.70
CA LEU A 7 20.31 0.11 10.84
C LEU A 7 20.85 0.74 9.56
N SER A 8 22.03 1.35 9.59
CA SER A 8 22.63 2.01 8.41
C SER A 8 22.97 1.01 7.30
N GLU A 9 23.39 -0.20 7.66
CA GLU A 9 23.59 -1.30 6.70
C GLU A 9 22.27 -1.78 6.09
N VAL A 10 21.16 -1.75 6.85
CA VAL A 10 19.81 -2.04 6.31
C VAL A 10 19.42 -1.00 5.27
N ASP A 11 19.65 0.29 5.54
CA ASP A 11 19.36 1.36 4.58
C ASP A 11 20.24 1.26 3.33
N THR A 12 21.52 0.89 3.51
CA THR A 12 22.45 0.65 2.40
C THR A 12 22.01 -0.54 1.56
N PHE A 13 21.53 -1.62 2.20
CA PHE A 13 20.95 -2.76 1.52
C PHE A 13 19.73 -2.36 0.69
N ILE A 14 18.81 -1.57 1.26
CA ILE A 14 17.61 -1.11 0.56
C ILE A 14 18.00 -0.26 -0.65
N LYS A 15 18.93 0.70 -0.49
CA LYS A 15 19.41 1.55 -1.59
C LYS A 15 19.99 0.72 -2.72
N ARG A 16 20.89 -0.23 -2.42
CA ARG A 16 21.46 -1.13 -3.42
C ARG A 16 20.38 -1.91 -4.17
N VAL A 17 19.37 -2.43 -3.46
CA VAL A 17 18.25 -3.13 -4.10
C VAL A 17 17.42 -2.19 -4.98
N GLU A 18 17.18 -0.95 -4.55
CA GLU A 18 16.50 0.06 -5.36
C GLU A 18 17.28 0.40 -6.62
N ASP A 19 18.60 0.53 -6.51
CA ASP A 19 19.50 0.84 -7.63
C ASP A 19 19.58 -0.34 -8.63
N GLU A 20 19.69 -1.58 -8.14
CA GLU A 20 19.69 -2.81 -8.98
C GLU A 20 18.36 -3.01 -9.73
N SER A 21 17.24 -2.70 -9.07
CA SER A 21 15.89 -2.93 -9.60
C SER A 21 15.28 -1.73 -10.32
N HIS A 22 15.94 -0.57 -10.27
CA HIS A 22 15.41 0.73 -10.70
C HIS A 22 14.00 1.01 -10.14
N SER A 23 13.71 0.47 -8.95
CA SER A 23 12.38 0.48 -8.37
C SER A 23 12.45 0.91 -6.93
N LYS A 24 11.72 1.98 -6.59
CA LYS A 24 11.57 2.42 -5.20
C LYS A 24 10.70 1.45 -4.41
N TYR A 25 11.08 1.25 -3.15
CA TYR A 25 10.35 0.44 -2.19
C TYR A 25 9.64 1.33 -1.17
N VAL A 26 8.36 1.09 -0.97
CA VAL A 26 7.52 1.82 -0.01
C VAL A 26 7.15 0.94 1.16
N CYS A 27 6.96 1.58 2.31
CA CYS A 27 6.56 0.88 3.52
C CYS A 27 5.16 0.28 3.37
N VAL A 28 5.09 -1.04 3.52
CA VAL A 28 3.88 -1.83 3.40
C VAL A 28 3.28 -2.08 4.79
N SER A 29 4.09 -2.53 5.74
CA SER A 29 3.65 -2.77 7.10
C SER A 29 4.83 -2.67 8.04
N VAL A 30 4.57 -2.20 9.25
CA VAL A 30 5.55 -2.12 10.33
C VAL A 30 4.86 -2.61 11.59
N ASP A 31 5.50 -3.52 12.29
CA ASP A 31 5.04 -3.94 13.60
C ASP A 31 5.36 -2.86 14.63
N ARG A 32 4.48 -2.72 15.63
CA ARG A 32 4.63 -1.71 16.69
C ARG A 32 5.98 -1.78 17.42
N GLY A 33 6.58 -2.96 17.52
CA GLY A 33 7.87 -3.17 18.19
C GLY A 33 9.09 -2.78 17.34
N PHE A 34 8.96 -2.65 16.02
CA PHE A 34 10.10 -2.39 15.13
C PHE A 34 10.73 -1.01 15.39
N THR A 35 9.90 0.02 15.57
CA THR A 35 10.32 1.42 15.79
C THR A 35 10.58 1.75 17.26
N LYS A 36 10.25 0.85 18.19
CA LYS A 36 10.49 1.09 19.62
C LYS A 36 11.97 0.89 19.93
N GLU A 37 12.57 1.92 20.52
CA GLU A 37 13.92 1.89 21.07
C GLU A 37 13.91 1.26 22.48
N ASP A 38 12.87 1.57 23.27
CA ASP A 38 12.67 1.05 24.63
C ASP A 38 12.19 -0.41 24.69
N TRP A 39 12.32 -1.16 23.59
CA TRP A 39 11.97 -2.58 23.63
C TRP A 39 13.02 -3.32 24.45
N GLN A 40 12.56 -4.10 25.41
CA GLN A 40 13.42 -4.97 26.22
C GLN A 40 12.87 -6.41 26.22
N PRO A 41 13.75 -7.42 26.28
CA PRO A 41 13.33 -8.79 26.37
C PRO A 41 12.68 -9.06 27.73
N LEU A 42 11.48 -9.64 27.71
CA LEU A 42 10.78 -10.07 28.92
C LEU A 42 10.76 -11.60 28.99
N PRO A 43 10.73 -12.21 30.19
CA PRO A 43 10.65 -13.67 30.37
C PRO A 43 9.46 -14.33 29.68
N LYS A 44 8.37 -13.58 29.50
CA LYS A 44 7.15 -14.02 28.79
C LYS A 44 7.35 -14.14 27.27
N ASN A 45 8.35 -13.47 26.71
CA ASN A 45 8.60 -13.50 25.28
C ASN A 45 9.04 -14.89 24.85
N ARG A 46 8.63 -15.28 23.64
CA ARG A 46 8.99 -16.57 23.07
C ARG A 46 10.43 -16.54 22.60
N VAL A 47 11.21 -17.52 23.06
CA VAL A 47 12.60 -17.76 22.64
C VAL A 47 12.58 -18.70 21.45
N TYR A 48 13.32 -18.34 20.41
CA TYR A 48 13.50 -19.10 19.19
C TYR A 48 14.97 -19.49 19.02
N TRP A 49 15.18 -20.60 18.32
CA TRP A 49 16.50 -21.15 17.97
C TRP A 49 16.69 -21.27 16.47
N GLN A 50 15.58 -21.38 15.76
CA GLN A 50 15.44 -21.41 14.32
C GLN A 50 14.02 -20.95 14.00
N TRP A 51 13.81 -20.51 12.79
CA TRP A 51 12.51 -20.10 12.28
C TRP A 51 12.42 -20.44 10.80
N SER A 52 11.43 -21.25 10.41
CA SER A 52 11.29 -21.71 9.02
C SER A 52 10.82 -20.63 8.04
N GLY A 53 10.60 -19.40 8.52
CA GLY A 53 9.90 -18.35 7.78
C GLY A 53 8.39 -18.49 7.89
N GLY A 54 7.68 -17.37 7.72
CA GLY A 54 6.22 -17.33 7.80
C GLY A 54 5.68 -15.93 8.08
N GLY A 55 4.47 -15.61 7.61
CA GLY A 55 3.81 -14.33 7.91
C GLY A 55 4.56 -13.07 7.43
N GLY A 56 5.46 -13.19 6.45
CA GLY A 56 6.29 -12.07 5.98
C GLY A 56 7.58 -11.86 6.78
N SER A 57 7.94 -12.77 7.67
CA SER A 57 9.26 -12.81 8.33
C SER A 57 10.24 -13.73 7.58
N PRO A 58 11.53 -13.37 7.52
CA PRO A 58 12.56 -14.17 6.87
C PRO A 58 12.83 -15.46 7.65
N SER A 59 13.18 -16.54 6.95
CA SER A 59 13.68 -17.76 7.59
C SER A 59 14.99 -17.45 8.35
N ILE A 60 15.22 -18.12 9.46
CA ILE A 60 16.43 -18.03 10.30
C ILE A 60 16.86 -19.47 10.61
N GLU A 61 18.04 -19.84 10.14
CA GLU A 61 18.62 -21.16 10.38
C GLU A 61 19.12 -21.30 11.82
N PHE A 62 19.40 -22.53 12.24
CA PHE A 62 19.94 -22.79 13.57
C PHE A 62 21.40 -22.35 13.64
N THR A 63 21.66 -21.22 14.31
CA THR A 63 23.02 -20.70 14.55
C THR A 63 23.61 -21.13 15.89
N GLY A 64 22.81 -21.83 16.70
CA GLY A 64 23.12 -22.13 18.09
C GLY A 64 22.91 -20.95 19.04
N VAL A 65 22.59 -19.75 18.56
CA VAL A 65 22.32 -18.58 19.42
C VAL A 65 20.80 -18.38 19.55
N PRO A 66 20.24 -18.35 20.78
CA PRO A 66 18.82 -18.07 20.95
C PRO A 66 18.50 -16.61 20.62
N PHE A 67 17.29 -16.39 20.10
CA PHE A 67 16.80 -15.06 19.75
C PHE A 67 15.32 -14.85 20.07
N MET A 68 14.91 -13.59 20.13
CA MET A 68 13.51 -13.15 20.27
C MET A 68 13.15 -12.18 19.14
N PHE A 69 11.92 -12.24 18.64
CA PHE A 69 11.42 -11.25 17.70
C PHE A 69 11.06 -9.95 18.41
N VAL A 70 11.57 -8.84 17.89
CA VAL A 70 11.25 -7.48 18.34
C VAL A 70 10.12 -6.90 17.48
N GLY A 71 10.24 -7.04 16.16
CA GLY A 71 9.22 -6.64 15.20
C GLY A 71 9.68 -6.81 13.76
N GLY A 72 8.74 -6.74 12.83
CA GLY A 72 8.98 -6.77 11.40
C GLY A 72 8.69 -5.45 10.70
N LYS A 73 9.38 -5.21 9.59
CA LYS A 73 9.09 -4.18 8.61
C LYS A 73 9.08 -4.84 7.23
N ARG A 74 7.99 -4.64 6.50
CA ARG A 74 7.86 -5.10 5.12
C ARG A 74 7.80 -3.90 4.21
N LEU A 75 8.62 -3.94 3.17
CA LEU A 75 8.64 -2.99 2.08
C LEU A 75 8.14 -3.69 0.81
N GLY A 76 7.40 -2.98 -0.02
CA GLY A 76 6.98 -3.46 -1.32
C GLY A 76 7.28 -2.46 -2.41
N CYS A 77 7.43 -2.92 -3.65
CA CYS A 77 7.63 -2.04 -4.78
C CYS A 77 6.55 -0.93 -4.83
N HIS A 78 6.94 0.29 -5.20
CA HIS A 78 6.02 1.40 -5.37
C HIS A 78 4.95 1.14 -6.45
N ARG A 79 5.18 0.21 -7.38
CA ARG A 79 4.21 -0.29 -8.37
C ARG A 79 3.42 -1.51 -7.90
N GLY A 80 3.56 -1.90 -6.62
CA GLY A 80 2.86 -3.02 -6.01
C GLY A 80 1.34 -2.85 -5.93
N LYS A 81 0.68 -3.75 -5.18
CA LYS A 81 -0.79 -3.75 -5.01
C LYS A 81 -1.30 -2.39 -4.51
N ASP A 82 -2.37 -1.89 -5.13
CA ASP A 82 -3.10 -0.73 -4.61
C ASP A 82 -3.85 -1.12 -3.33
N ARG A 83 -3.51 -0.45 -2.23
CA ARG A 83 -4.09 -0.70 -0.90
C ARG A 83 -5.26 0.22 -0.60
N ALA A 84 -5.40 1.30 -1.36
CA ALA A 84 -6.45 2.28 -1.19
C ALA A 84 -7.70 1.97 -2.04
N VAL A 85 -7.78 0.79 -2.67
CA VAL A 85 -8.91 0.41 -3.54
C VAL A 85 -10.25 0.53 -2.83
N ALA A 86 -10.34 0.05 -1.58
CA ALA A 86 -11.59 0.15 -0.81
C ALA A 86 -11.99 1.61 -0.53
N GLN A 87 -11.01 2.45 -0.16
CA GLN A 87 -11.24 3.88 0.07
C GLN A 87 -11.67 4.59 -1.22
N LYS A 88 -11.02 4.31 -2.35
CA LYS A 88 -11.37 4.85 -3.66
C LYS A 88 -12.78 4.44 -4.09
N LYS A 89 -13.16 3.18 -3.88
CA LYS A 89 -14.52 2.67 -4.15
C LYS A 89 -15.55 3.39 -3.29
N LYS A 90 -15.29 3.54 -1.98
CA LYS A 90 -16.18 4.28 -1.07
C LYS A 90 -16.35 5.74 -1.50
N TYR A 91 -15.25 6.43 -1.81
CA TYR A 91 -15.28 7.81 -2.30
C TYR A 91 -16.05 7.94 -3.62
N ALA A 92 -15.85 7.03 -4.57
CA ALA A 92 -16.58 7.03 -5.83
C ALA A 92 -18.09 6.84 -5.62
N ALA A 93 -18.49 5.94 -4.71
CA ALA A 93 -19.89 5.72 -4.37
C ALA A 93 -20.52 6.93 -3.67
N GLU A 94 -19.81 7.56 -2.72
CA GLU A 94 -20.29 8.78 -2.06
C GLU A 94 -20.43 9.94 -3.04
N LYS A 95 -19.48 10.09 -3.97
CA LYS A 95 -19.55 11.10 -5.03
C LYS A 95 -20.71 10.85 -5.99
N ALA A 96 -20.97 9.60 -6.37
CA ALA A 96 -22.09 9.24 -7.22
C ALA A 96 -23.44 9.56 -6.56
N LYS A 97 -23.59 9.30 -5.25
CA LYS A 97 -24.78 9.70 -4.49
C LYS A 97 -25.00 11.21 -4.51
N LYS A 98 -23.97 12.00 -4.20
CA LYS A 98 -24.07 13.46 -4.21
C LYS A 98 -24.42 14.04 -5.59
N MET A 99 -24.02 13.37 -6.68
CA MET A 99 -24.36 13.78 -8.05
C MET A 99 -25.79 13.41 -8.46
N MET A 100 -26.45 12.48 -7.77
CA MET A 100 -27.88 12.22 -7.99
C MET A 100 -28.76 13.27 -7.30
N ASP A 101 -28.26 13.88 -6.23
CA ASP A 101 -28.96 14.91 -5.46
C ASP A 101 -28.77 16.33 -6.03
N ASP A 102 -27.75 16.54 -6.88
CA ASP A 102 -27.37 17.83 -7.46
C ASP A 102 -27.63 17.78 -8.98
N GLU A 103 -28.68 18.45 -9.47
CA GLU A 103 -29.13 18.45 -10.88
C GLU A 103 -28.12 19.07 -11.86
N THR A 104 -26.94 19.49 -11.38
CA THR A 104 -25.87 19.99 -12.23
C THR A 104 -25.20 18.84 -13.00
N ILE A 105 -25.57 18.71 -14.28
CA ILE A 105 -24.97 17.78 -15.25
C ILE A 105 -23.51 18.19 -15.52
N VAL A 106 -22.61 17.90 -14.59
CA VAL A 106 -21.16 18.01 -14.82
C VAL A 106 -20.75 16.78 -15.62
N SER A 107 -20.53 16.97 -16.93
CA SER A 107 -20.08 15.92 -17.84
C SER A 107 -18.89 15.16 -17.24
N GLN A 108 -19.09 13.89 -16.89
CA GLN A 108 -18.02 13.02 -16.44
C GLN A 108 -17.15 12.65 -17.65
N THR A 109 -16.17 13.49 -17.99
CA THR A 109 -15.02 12.96 -18.71
C THR A 109 -14.35 11.97 -17.77
N SER A 110 -14.48 10.68 -18.08
CA SER A 110 -13.73 9.62 -17.43
C SER A 110 -12.25 9.91 -17.63
N LEU A 111 -11.65 10.57 -16.64
CA LEU A 111 -10.21 10.53 -16.46
C LEU A 111 -9.93 9.08 -16.05
N SER A 112 -9.86 8.18 -17.04
CA SER A 112 -9.22 6.88 -16.92
C SER A 112 -7.76 7.16 -16.61
N GLN A 113 -7.48 7.53 -15.36
CA GLN A 113 -6.13 7.65 -14.87
C GLN A 113 -5.63 6.22 -14.74
N TYR A 114 -4.86 5.81 -15.73
CA TYR A 114 -4.01 4.63 -15.67
C TYR A 114 -3.24 4.71 -14.34
N THR A 115 -3.64 3.91 -13.35
CA THR A 115 -2.99 3.97 -12.04
C THR A 115 -1.60 3.39 -12.20
N LYS A 116 -0.60 4.03 -11.61
CA LYS A 116 0.78 3.53 -11.61
C LYS A 116 0.92 2.16 -10.92
N LYS A 117 -0.10 1.65 -10.21
CA LYS A 117 -0.06 0.40 -9.44
C LYS A 117 -0.43 -0.78 -10.36
N VAL A 118 0.50 -1.70 -10.57
CA VAL A 118 0.32 -2.87 -11.44
C VAL A 118 0.26 -4.18 -10.66
N GLY A 119 0.39 -4.12 -9.33
CA GLY A 119 0.34 -5.33 -8.50
C GLY A 119 1.68 -6.08 -8.38
N CYS A 120 2.80 -5.42 -8.65
CA CYS A 120 4.14 -6.01 -8.54
C CYS A 120 4.38 -6.74 -7.19
N PRO A 121 4.86 -8.00 -7.21
CA PRO A 121 5.05 -8.82 -6.01
C PRO A 121 6.39 -8.57 -5.30
N ALA A 122 7.30 -7.80 -5.91
CA ALA A 122 8.62 -7.53 -5.36
C ALA A 122 8.54 -6.91 -3.95
N THR A 123 9.17 -7.57 -2.98
CA THR A 123 9.11 -7.17 -1.57
C THR A 123 10.44 -7.42 -0.85
N ILE A 124 10.70 -6.58 0.15
CA ILE A 124 11.80 -6.73 1.10
C ILE A 124 11.18 -6.94 2.48
N CYS A 125 11.58 -8.00 3.15
CA CYS A 125 11.14 -8.34 4.50
C CYS A 125 12.32 -8.17 5.45
N ILE A 126 12.12 -7.39 6.51
CA ILE A 126 13.14 -7.05 7.50
C ILE A 126 12.57 -7.44 8.88
N SER A 127 13.29 -8.28 9.62
CA SER A 127 12.94 -8.63 10.99
C SER A 127 14.01 -8.16 11.95
N LYS A 128 13.62 -7.30 12.90
CA LYS A 128 14.43 -6.90 14.04
C LYS A 128 14.33 -8.01 15.09
N ILE A 129 15.47 -8.57 15.48
CA ILE A 129 15.58 -9.63 16.48
C ILE A 129 16.57 -9.22 17.57
N ALA A 130 16.36 -9.73 18.78
CA ALA A 130 17.30 -9.66 19.88
C ALA A 130 17.99 -11.01 20.03
N MET A 131 19.31 -11.06 19.87
CA MET A 131 20.13 -12.26 20.01
C MET A 131 20.82 -12.30 21.36
N PHE A 132 21.02 -13.52 21.90
CA PHE A 132 21.62 -13.72 23.21
C PHE A 132 22.87 -14.62 23.13
N PRO A 133 24.03 -14.08 22.71
CA PRO A 133 25.25 -14.86 22.48
C PRO A 133 25.74 -15.64 23.72
N LYS A 134 25.52 -15.12 24.93
CA LYS A 134 25.89 -15.78 26.19
C LYS A 134 25.22 -17.14 26.40
N PHE A 135 24.09 -17.40 25.73
CA PHE A 135 23.32 -18.64 25.84
C PHE A 135 23.50 -19.55 24.63
N ARG A 136 24.61 -19.41 23.89
CA ARG A 136 24.89 -20.20 22.69
C ARG A 136 25.05 -21.68 23.03
N LEU A 137 24.52 -22.53 22.15
CA LEU A 137 24.65 -23.99 22.20
C LEU A 137 25.51 -24.49 21.04
N GLY A 138 26.27 -25.56 21.29
CA GLY A 138 26.97 -26.32 20.25
C GLY A 138 26.08 -27.38 19.58
N ASP A 139 25.18 -28.02 20.34
CA ASP A 139 24.35 -29.12 19.86
C ASP A 139 22.90 -28.68 19.59
N ASN A 140 22.33 -29.10 18.46
CA ASN A 140 20.89 -28.91 18.16
C ASN A 140 20.01 -30.01 18.77
N LYS A 141 20.16 -30.28 20.07
CA LYS A 141 19.33 -31.27 20.79
C LYS A 141 18.17 -30.57 21.49
N GLU A 142 16.94 -31.09 21.35
CA GLU A 142 15.75 -30.46 21.95
C GLU A 142 15.87 -30.27 23.47
N ARG A 143 16.40 -31.28 24.19
CA ARG A 143 16.62 -31.20 25.64
C ARG A 143 17.55 -30.04 26.02
N THR A 144 18.63 -29.83 25.26
CA THR A 144 19.58 -28.74 25.49
C THR A 144 18.95 -27.37 25.22
N ARG A 145 18.20 -27.23 24.11
CA ARG A 145 17.45 -26.01 23.78
C ARG A 145 16.44 -25.65 24.86
N LYS A 146 15.67 -26.62 25.36
CA LYS A 146 14.70 -26.39 26.46
C LYS A 146 15.40 -25.91 27.74
N LYS A 147 16.52 -26.55 28.11
CA LYS A 147 17.31 -26.16 29.30
C LYS A 147 17.85 -24.74 29.16
N ALA A 148 18.45 -24.41 28.02
CA ALA A 148 18.99 -23.07 27.76
C ALA A 148 17.89 -22.00 27.66
N SER A 149 16.75 -22.28 27.03
CA SER A 149 15.60 -21.37 27.02
C SER A 149 15.07 -21.10 28.44
N LYS A 150 15.04 -22.12 29.31
CA LYS A 150 14.64 -21.94 30.72
C LYS A 150 15.66 -21.08 31.47
N ALA A 151 16.95 -21.33 31.30
CA ALA A 151 18.02 -20.54 31.90
C ALA A 151 17.97 -19.07 31.45
N LEU A 152 17.76 -18.81 30.15
CA LEU A 152 17.60 -17.46 29.61
C LEU A 152 16.40 -16.74 30.25
N LYS A 153 15.26 -17.42 30.36
CA LYS A 153 14.06 -16.83 30.99
C LYS A 153 14.25 -16.54 32.48
N GLN A 154 14.98 -17.38 33.20
CA GLN A 154 15.34 -17.14 34.60
C GLN A 154 16.28 -15.95 34.74
N ALA A 155 17.30 -15.85 33.87
CA ALA A 155 18.21 -14.71 33.85
C ALA A 155 17.45 -13.40 33.60
N LEU A 156 16.51 -13.40 32.65
CA LEU A 156 15.65 -12.24 32.36
C LEU A 156 14.71 -11.83 33.51
N GLN A 157 14.50 -12.68 34.52
CA GLN A 157 13.70 -12.34 35.71
C GLN A 157 14.54 -11.68 36.80
N GLN A 158 15.82 -12.02 36.87
CA GLN A 158 16.70 -11.63 37.98
C GLN A 158 17.56 -10.43 37.61
N ASP A 159 18.17 -10.45 36.42
CA ASP A 159 19.15 -9.46 35.98
C ASP A 159 18.83 -8.92 34.58
N PRO A 160 19.24 -7.67 34.27
CA PRO A 160 19.25 -7.19 32.89
C PRO A 160 20.27 -8.01 32.08
N VAL A 161 19.75 -8.98 31.32
CA VAL A 161 20.55 -9.77 30.38
C VAL A 161 21.01 -8.87 29.24
N VAL A 162 22.27 -8.98 28.84
CA VAL A 162 22.79 -8.28 27.65
C VAL A 162 22.31 -8.99 26.37
N TRP A 163 21.73 -8.24 25.43
CA TRP A 163 21.35 -8.73 24.10
C TRP A 163 21.95 -7.86 22.99
N GLU A 164 22.10 -8.47 21.83
CA GLU A 164 22.50 -7.78 20.59
C GLU A 164 21.29 -7.62 19.69
N THR A 165 21.10 -6.43 19.12
CA THR A 165 20.03 -6.18 18.15
C THR A 165 20.55 -6.47 16.75
N CYS A 166 19.87 -7.37 16.05
CA CYS A 166 20.20 -7.73 14.68
C CYS A 166 18.98 -7.59 13.76
N PHE A 167 19.23 -7.44 12.48
CA PHE A 167 18.25 -7.36 11.42
C PHE A 167 18.44 -8.52 10.46
N VAL A 168 17.39 -9.30 10.26
CA VAL A 168 17.37 -10.38 9.28
C VAL A 168 16.60 -9.90 8.06
N LEU A 169 17.20 -10.03 6.87
CA LEU A 169 16.65 -9.54 5.62
C LEU A 169 16.43 -10.69 4.62
N THR A 170 15.28 -10.61 3.95
CA THR A 170 14.96 -11.40 2.76
C THR A 170 14.41 -10.47 1.67
N HIS A 171 14.86 -10.67 0.44
CA HIS A 171 14.42 -9.90 -0.72
C HIS A 171 13.85 -10.85 -1.78
N HIS A 172 12.60 -10.59 -2.16
CA HIS A 172 11.94 -11.24 -3.28
C HIS A 172 12.10 -10.31 -4.50
N LYS A 173 13.06 -10.66 -5.38
CA LYS A 173 13.50 -9.82 -6.50
C LYS A 173 12.53 -9.80 -7.68
N GLU A 174 11.54 -10.68 -7.73
CA GLU A 174 10.69 -10.85 -8.90
C GLU A 174 9.75 -9.65 -9.07
N HIS A 175 10.01 -8.87 -10.13
CA HIS A 175 9.13 -7.80 -10.58
C HIS A 175 8.24 -8.34 -11.70
N SER A 176 6.94 -8.03 -11.64
CA SER A 176 6.00 -8.39 -12.70
C SER A 176 5.05 -7.25 -13.01
N GLY A 177 4.63 -7.17 -14.27
CA GLY A 177 3.65 -6.19 -14.75
C GLY A 177 4.17 -4.75 -14.94
N HIS A 178 5.48 -4.50 -14.80
CA HIS A 178 6.11 -3.24 -15.19
C HIS A 178 7.56 -3.44 -15.61
N GLU A 179 8.02 -2.66 -16.60
CA GLU A 179 9.43 -2.60 -16.96
C GLU A 179 10.25 -1.82 -15.93
N ARG A 180 11.57 -2.02 -15.96
CA ARG A 180 12.54 -1.14 -15.30
C ARG A 180 12.54 0.15 -16.13
N ASP A 181 11.97 1.21 -15.58
CA ASP A 181 11.80 2.53 -16.20
C ASP A 181 10.86 2.63 -17.42
N GLU A 182 9.57 2.87 -17.16
CA GLU A 182 8.76 3.70 -18.07
C GLU A 182 8.51 5.08 -17.44
N VAL A 183 9.14 6.09 -18.03
CA VAL A 183 8.74 7.49 -17.90
C VAL A 183 7.42 7.64 -18.65
N ILE A 184 6.30 7.44 -17.95
CA ILE A 184 4.96 7.68 -18.54
C ILE A 184 4.80 9.19 -18.74
N VAL A 185 5.13 9.68 -19.94
CA VAL A 185 4.80 11.02 -20.41
C VAL A 185 3.29 11.08 -20.57
N ALA A 186 2.60 11.72 -19.62
CA ALA A 186 1.17 11.96 -19.72
C ALA A 186 0.88 12.83 -20.95
N LYS A 187 0.34 12.24 -22.02
CA LYS A 187 -0.18 12.98 -23.18
C LYS A 187 -1.37 13.83 -22.71
N LYS A 188 -1.14 15.10 -22.37
CA LYS A 188 -2.20 16.08 -22.13
C LYS A 188 -2.98 16.28 -23.44
N LYS A 189 -4.16 15.66 -23.59
CA LYS A 189 -5.10 16.05 -24.65
C LYS A 189 -5.62 17.46 -24.35
N ARG A 190 -5.28 18.43 -25.21
CA ARG A 190 -5.79 19.80 -25.18
C ARG A 190 -7.32 19.78 -25.30
N ARG A 191 -8.01 20.41 -24.35
CA ARG A 191 -9.47 20.60 -24.36
C ARG A 191 -9.85 21.53 -25.53
N LYS A 192 -10.69 21.08 -26.47
CA LYS A 192 -11.45 21.99 -27.34
C LYS A 192 -12.72 22.40 -26.60
N ARG A 193 -12.91 23.70 -26.37
CA ARG A 193 -14.18 24.28 -25.93
C ARG A 193 -15.17 24.19 -27.10
N LEU A 194 -16.25 23.44 -26.95
CA LEU A 194 -17.43 23.60 -27.81
C LEU A 194 -18.15 24.85 -27.30
N LYS A 195 -18.29 25.86 -28.17
CA LYS A 195 -19.17 27.01 -27.93
C LYS A 195 -20.57 26.57 -28.34
N ASN A 196 -21.53 26.65 -27.43
CA ASN A 196 -22.94 26.50 -27.77
C ASN A 196 -23.34 27.66 -28.69
N ILE A 197 -24.00 27.34 -29.79
CA ILE A 197 -24.70 28.29 -30.64
C ILE A 197 -26.13 28.33 -30.09
N GLU A 198 -26.52 29.43 -29.46
CA GLU A 198 -27.91 29.75 -29.20
C GLU A 198 -28.53 30.18 -30.52
N THR A 199 -29.48 29.41 -31.04
CA THR A 199 -30.36 29.85 -32.13
C THR A 199 -31.51 30.66 -31.52
N GLU A 200 -31.43 31.98 -31.64
CA GLU A 200 -32.56 32.89 -31.50
C GLU A 200 -33.59 32.59 -32.59
N ALA A 201 -34.81 32.23 -32.18
CA ALA A 201 -35.98 32.24 -33.05
C ALA A 201 -36.63 33.63 -32.97
N THR A 202 -36.35 34.46 -33.97
CA THR A 202 -36.90 35.81 -34.13
C THR A 202 -38.38 35.73 -34.55
N LEU A 203 -39.24 36.35 -33.74
CA LEU A 203 -40.61 36.75 -34.12
C LEU A 203 -40.52 37.90 -35.14
N HIS A 204 -41.21 37.79 -36.28
CA HIS A 204 -41.69 38.97 -37.01
C HIS A 204 -42.96 38.66 -37.82
N GLU A 205 -44.06 39.23 -37.32
CA GLU A 205 -45.14 39.97 -38.00
C GLU A 205 -46.03 39.34 -39.09
N MET A 206 -47.33 39.49 -38.84
CA MET A 206 -48.46 39.26 -39.73
C MET A 206 -48.57 40.34 -40.82
N PRO A 207 -49.28 40.05 -41.92
CA PRO A 207 -50.11 41.06 -42.57
C PRO A 207 -51.58 40.66 -42.62
N PHE A 208 -52.41 41.63 -42.27
CA PHE A 208 -53.85 41.70 -42.48
C PHE A 208 -54.22 41.62 -43.98
N HIS A 209 -55.31 40.93 -44.30
CA HIS A 209 -56.21 41.33 -45.38
C HIS A 209 -57.67 41.12 -44.98
N VAL A 210 -58.51 42.03 -45.46
CA VAL A 210 -59.84 42.45 -44.98
C VAL A 210 -60.92 42.05 -46.00
N VAL A 211 -61.98 41.33 -45.55
CA VAL A 211 -63.45 41.42 -45.87
C VAL A 211 -63.90 41.10 -47.33
N PRO A 212 -65.14 40.61 -47.68
CA PRO A 212 -66.47 40.70 -47.03
C PRO A 212 -67.20 39.36 -46.78
N LEU A 213 -68.08 39.22 -45.77
CA LEU A 213 -69.46 39.73 -45.58
C LEU A 213 -70.43 39.39 -46.73
N GLN A 214 -71.15 38.27 -46.59
CA GLN A 214 -72.49 38.11 -47.17
C GLN A 214 -73.45 37.46 -46.16
N VAL A 215 -74.65 38.00 -46.17
CA VAL A 215 -75.80 37.82 -45.28
C VAL A 215 -76.85 37.00 -46.02
N SER A 216 -77.53 36.09 -45.32
CA SER A 216 -78.90 35.57 -45.57
C SER A 216 -79.11 34.34 -44.67
N ASP A 217 -80.22 34.03 -44.00
CA ASP A 217 -81.47 34.65 -43.54
C ASP A 217 -81.98 33.69 -42.43
N CYS A 218 -82.47 34.15 -41.27
CA CYS A 218 -83.87 34.02 -40.80
C CYS A 218 -84.69 32.91 -41.50
N GLU A 219 -85.42 32.01 -40.82
CA GLU A 219 -86.54 32.30 -39.89
C GLU A 219 -86.81 31.14 -38.92
N SER A 220 -87.59 31.48 -37.90
CA SER A 220 -88.15 30.65 -36.83
C SER A 220 -89.42 29.92 -37.27
N GLU A 221 -89.68 28.75 -36.71
CA GLU A 221 -90.92 28.37 -35.98
C GLU A 221 -90.74 27.00 -35.30
#